data_AF-I5BPV8-F1
#
_entry.id   AF-I5BPV8-F1
#
_cell.length_a   1.000
_cell.length_b   1.000
_cell.length_c   1.000
_cell.angle_alpha   90.00
_cell.angle_beta   90.00
_cell.angle_gamma   90.00
#
_symmetry.space_group_name_H-M   'P 1'
#
loop_
_entity.id
_entity.type
_entity.pdbx_description
1 polymer ?
#
loop_
_entity_poly.entity_id
_entity_poly.type
_entity_poly.pdbx_seq_one_letter_code
_entity_poly.pdbx_strand_id
1 'polypeptide(L)'
;LGSLSETASLFVNFDPSHFVDAASAASALRDVQVVLRDSGITAERVVCEITEQETGSDETLLGFVQALKGYGHRVAVDDYGADSSDLRRIEALGPDIVKFDGAWTGHLLASAPGVAMLTEMVRAFSEKGIRTVFEGIETGQQLELAESCGVSMVQGFALARPQLAPGAFKEFEAARESERRRALAGTAERLEQGKAEKTRRDVSPNRSGRTFGRRGT
;
A
#
# COMPACT_ATOMS: atom_id res chain seq x y z
N LEU A 1 -12.77 15.22 12.33
CA LEU A 1 -12.36 14.93 10.92
C LEU A 1 -11.66 16.11 10.22
N GLY A 2 -11.79 17.37 10.67
CA GLY A 2 -11.17 18.56 10.04
C GLY A 2 -9.64 18.68 10.10
N SER A 3 -8.91 17.57 10.09
CA SER A 3 -7.44 17.52 10.12
C SER A 3 -6.82 16.47 9.20
N LEU A 4 -7.62 15.78 8.37
CA LEU A 4 -7.10 14.93 7.31
C LEU A 4 -6.48 15.81 6.22
N SER A 5 -5.21 15.59 5.84
CA SER A 5 -4.61 16.20 4.64
C SER A 5 -5.59 16.12 3.47
N GLU A 6 -5.63 17.15 2.65
CA GLU A 6 -6.47 17.21 1.44
C GLU A 6 -6.22 16.04 0.48
N THR A 7 -5.05 15.41 0.57
CA THR A 7 -4.67 14.25 -0.28
C THR A 7 -4.96 12.90 0.36
N ALA A 8 -5.40 12.85 1.62
CA ALA A 8 -5.66 11.59 2.32
C ALA A 8 -7.03 11.01 1.94
N SER A 9 -7.08 9.69 1.74
CA SER A 9 -8.31 8.92 1.59
C SER A 9 -8.65 8.20 2.90
N LEU A 10 -9.94 8.09 3.19
CA LEU A 10 -10.48 7.31 4.29
C LEU A 10 -10.97 5.98 3.76
N PHE A 11 -10.43 4.89 4.29
CA PHE A 11 -10.90 3.54 4.01
C PHE A 11 -11.91 3.14 5.07
N VAL A 12 -13.07 2.64 4.65
CA VAL A 12 -14.19 2.28 5.53
C VAL A 12 -14.68 0.89 5.15
N ASN A 13 -14.77 0.01 6.14
CA ASN A 13 -15.27 -1.34 5.96
C ASN A 13 -16.78 -1.37 5.78
N PHE A 14 -17.23 -2.11 4.75
CA PHE A 14 -18.61 -2.41 4.48
C PHE A 14 -18.79 -3.92 4.47
N ASP A 15 -19.40 -4.43 5.53
CA ASP A 15 -19.81 -5.83 5.62
C ASP A 15 -21.08 -6.02 4.79
N PRO A 16 -21.01 -6.78 3.69
CA PRO A 16 -22.11 -6.87 2.77
C PRO A 16 -23.23 -7.80 3.25
N SER A 17 -23.02 -8.58 4.32
CA SER A 17 -24.06 -9.38 4.98
C SER A 17 -25.19 -8.52 5.57
N HIS A 18 -24.94 -7.24 5.82
CA HIS A 18 -25.96 -6.27 6.25
C HIS A 18 -26.88 -5.81 5.10
N PHE A 19 -26.54 -6.10 3.84
CA PHE A 19 -27.30 -5.70 2.66
C PHE A 19 -28.16 -6.84 2.14
N VAL A 20 -29.12 -7.26 2.97
CA VAL A 20 -30.06 -8.35 2.66
C VAL A 20 -31.00 -8.05 1.49
N ASP A 21 -31.26 -6.77 1.20
CA ASP A 21 -32.09 -6.33 0.08
C ASP A 21 -31.67 -4.94 -0.44
N ALA A 22 -32.27 -4.52 -1.55
CA ALA A 22 -31.98 -3.22 -2.16
C ALA A 22 -32.37 -2.03 -1.25
N ALA A 23 -33.33 -2.19 -0.34
CA ALA A 23 -33.78 -1.11 0.53
C ALA A 23 -32.79 -0.85 1.67
N SER A 24 -32.21 -1.91 2.27
CA SER A 24 -31.17 -1.80 3.29
C SER A 24 -29.87 -1.22 2.70
N ALA A 25 -29.45 -1.70 1.53
CA ALA A 25 -28.35 -1.12 0.76
C ALA A 25 -28.55 0.37 0.49
N ALA A 26 -29.73 0.78 0.01
CA ALA A 26 -30.04 2.17 -0.25
C ALA A 26 -30.07 3.03 1.03
N SER A 27 -30.47 2.47 2.18
CA SER A 27 -30.43 3.19 3.45
C SER A 27 -29.00 3.45 3.90
N ALA A 28 -28.14 2.44 3.87
CA ALA A 28 -26.73 2.60 4.23
C ALA A 28 -26.04 3.64 3.35
N LEU A 29 -26.31 3.64 2.04
CA LEU A 29 -25.79 4.66 1.13
C LEU A 29 -26.24 6.08 1.51
N ARG A 30 -27.52 6.27 1.85
CA ARG A 30 -28.03 7.58 2.30
C ARG A 30 -27.33 8.04 3.57
N ASP A 31 -27.13 7.15 4.53
CA ASP A 31 -26.48 7.47 5.80
C ASP A 31 -25.02 7.90 5.57
N VAL A 32 -24.29 7.19 4.70
CA VAL A 32 -22.94 7.58 4.27
C VAL A 32 -22.94 8.99 3.67
N GLN A 33 -23.86 9.29 2.75
CA GLN A 33 -23.94 10.61 2.11
C GLN A 33 -24.23 11.74 3.13
N VAL A 34 -25.12 11.48 4.09
CA VAL A 34 -25.42 12.43 5.17
C VAL A 34 -24.17 12.73 6.01
N VAL A 35 -23.46 11.69 6.45
CA VAL A 35 -22.25 11.83 7.27
C VAL A 35 -21.13 12.55 6.52
N LEU A 36 -20.95 12.26 5.23
CA LEU A 36 -19.90 12.91 4.42
C LEU A 36 -20.18 14.39 4.19
N ARG A 37 -21.44 14.73 3.88
CA ARG A 37 -21.86 16.13 3.77
C ARG A 37 -21.62 16.89 5.07
N ASP A 38 -22.02 16.32 6.20
CA ASP A 38 -21.92 16.98 7.50
C ASP A 38 -20.46 17.08 8.00
N SER A 39 -19.56 16.23 7.49
CA SER A 39 -18.12 16.24 7.81
C SER A 39 -17.26 17.05 6.84
N GLY A 40 -17.80 17.47 5.68
CA GLY A 40 -17.06 18.18 4.64
C GLY A 40 -16.05 17.31 3.86
N ILE A 41 -16.17 15.99 3.95
CA ILE A 41 -15.33 15.03 3.19
C ILE A 41 -16.01 14.77 1.84
N THR A 42 -15.27 14.91 0.75
CA THR A 42 -15.80 14.60 -0.59
C THR A 42 -15.86 13.09 -0.82
N ALA A 43 -16.81 12.64 -1.64
CA ALA A 43 -17.07 11.21 -1.84
C ALA A 43 -15.86 10.45 -2.40
N GLU A 44 -15.05 11.09 -3.24
CA GLU A 44 -13.87 10.52 -3.89
C GLU A 44 -12.73 10.24 -2.91
N ARG A 45 -12.80 10.82 -1.72
CA ARG A 45 -11.86 10.58 -0.62
C ARG A 45 -12.25 9.39 0.24
N VAL A 46 -13.42 8.78 0.01
CA VAL A 46 -13.85 7.57 0.69
C VAL A 46 -13.59 6.37 -0.20
N VAL A 47 -12.93 5.37 0.37
CA VAL A 47 -12.75 4.04 -0.20
C VAL A 47 -13.59 3.07 0.62
N CYS A 48 -14.55 2.42 -0.02
CA CYS A 48 -15.40 1.41 0.61
C CYS A 48 -14.75 0.03 0.44
N GLU A 49 -14.32 -0.58 1.54
CA GLU A 49 -13.73 -1.92 1.57
C GLU A 49 -14.86 -2.95 1.65
N ILE A 50 -14.97 -3.79 0.62
CA ILE A 50 -15.94 -4.88 0.56
C ILE A 50 -15.25 -6.12 1.09
N THR A 51 -15.68 -6.59 2.26
CA THR A 51 -15.15 -7.80 2.89
C THR A 51 -15.63 -9.05 2.14
N GLU A 52 -15.00 -10.20 2.39
CA GLU A 52 -15.29 -11.46 1.69
C GLU A 52 -16.66 -12.08 2.01
N GLN A 53 -17.33 -11.62 3.07
CA GLN A 53 -18.57 -12.22 3.59
C GLN A 53 -19.63 -12.43 2.51
N GLU A 54 -20.36 -13.54 2.62
CA GLU A 54 -21.43 -13.89 1.69
C GLU A 54 -22.59 -12.89 1.80
N THR A 55 -23.03 -12.40 0.65
CA THR A 55 -24.26 -11.62 0.53
C THR A 55 -25.45 -12.53 0.29
N GLY A 56 -26.65 -12.04 0.60
CA GLY A 56 -27.89 -12.74 0.25
C GLY A 56 -28.06 -13.00 -1.25
N SER A 57 -27.39 -12.23 -2.13
CA SER A 57 -27.35 -12.42 -3.58
C SER A 57 -26.22 -11.60 -4.24
N ASP A 58 -25.54 -12.15 -5.24
CA ASP A 58 -24.51 -11.46 -6.04
C ASP A 58 -25.07 -10.19 -6.72
N GLU A 59 -26.34 -10.21 -7.16
CA GLU A 59 -26.98 -9.07 -7.80
C GLU A 59 -27.11 -7.87 -6.86
N THR A 60 -27.44 -8.11 -5.59
CA THR A 60 -27.54 -7.05 -4.57
C THR A 60 -26.17 -6.45 -4.28
N LEU A 61 -25.13 -7.28 -4.18
CA LEU A 61 -23.76 -6.81 -3.99
C LEU A 61 -23.29 -5.93 -5.17
N LEU A 62 -23.52 -6.40 -6.40
CA LEU A 62 -23.19 -5.65 -7.61
C LEU A 62 -23.93 -4.31 -7.68
N GLY A 63 -25.25 -4.32 -7.40
CA GLY A 63 -26.05 -3.10 -7.38
C GLY A 63 -25.56 -2.10 -6.32
N PHE A 64 -25.16 -2.59 -5.15
CA PHE A 64 -24.59 -1.77 -4.08
C PHE A 64 -23.23 -1.14 -4.49
N VAL A 65 -22.32 -1.94 -5.04
CA VAL A 65 -21.01 -1.45 -5.54
C VAL A 65 -21.19 -0.45 -6.67
N GLN A 66 -22.09 -0.69 -7.61
CA GLN A 66 -22.40 0.26 -8.68
C GLN A 66 -22.95 1.57 -8.11
N ALA A 67 -23.82 1.51 -7.11
CA ALA A 67 -24.37 2.70 -6.47
C ALA A 67 -23.28 3.49 -5.72
N LEU A 68 -22.39 2.82 -4.97
CA LEU A 68 -21.22 3.45 -4.32
C LEU A 68 -20.38 4.24 -5.33
N LYS A 69 -20.02 3.60 -6.44
CA LYS A 69 -19.24 4.23 -7.52
C LYS A 69 -20.02 5.37 -8.18
N GLY A 70 -21.34 5.23 -8.34
CA GLY A 70 -22.24 6.28 -8.85
C GLY A 70 -22.28 7.53 -7.97
N TYR A 71 -22.08 7.38 -6.65
CA TYR A 71 -21.91 8.49 -5.71
C TYR A 71 -20.48 9.06 -5.67
N GLY A 72 -19.56 8.53 -6.47
CA GLY A 72 -18.17 8.98 -6.55
C GLY A 72 -17.22 8.32 -5.55
N HIS A 73 -17.68 7.31 -4.80
CA HIS A 73 -16.78 6.54 -3.93
C HIS A 73 -15.85 5.65 -4.74
N ARG A 74 -14.67 5.40 -4.19
CA ARG A 74 -13.80 4.31 -4.64
C ARG A 74 -14.15 3.03 -3.90
N VAL A 75 -13.90 1.88 -4.54
CA VAL A 75 -14.19 0.57 -3.96
C VAL A 75 -12.90 -0.24 -3.86
N ALA A 76 -12.71 -0.89 -2.71
CA ALA A 76 -11.65 -1.85 -2.48
C ALA A 76 -12.24 -3.25 -2.23
N VAL A 77 -11.55 -4.29 -2.68
CA VAL A 77 -11.79 -5.66 -2.22
C VAL A 77 -10.76 -5.99 -1.15
N ASP A 78 -11.23 -6.50 -0.01
CA ASP A 78 -10.36 -6.88 1.12
C ASP A 78 -9.97 -8.37 1.09
N ASP A 79 -8.93 -8.73 1.84
CA ASP A 79 -8.49 -10.11 2.10
C ASP A 79 -8.22 -10.96 0.85
N TYR A 80 -7.61 -10.37 -0.20
CA TYR A 80 -7.18 -11.14 -1.37
C TYR A 80 -6.09 -12.16 -0.98
N GLY A 81 -6.38 -13.45 -1.19
CA GLY A 81 -5.46 -14.55 -0.92
C GLY A 81 -5.65 -15.30 0.41
N ALA A 82 -6.61 -14.91 1.26
CA ALA A 82 -6.83 -15.53 2.58
C ALA A 82 -7.41 -16.96 2.47
N ASP A 83 -8.58 -17.17 1.86
CA ASP A 83 -9.15 -18.53 1.72
C ASP A 83 -10.20 -18.71 0.60
N SER A 84 -10.65 -17.66 -0.11
CA SER A 84 -11.56 -17.79 -1.28
C SER A 84 -11.71 -16.53 -2.13
N SER A 85 -10.81 -15.54 -1.97
CA SER A 85 -10.86 -14.28 -2.72
C SER A 85 -10.45 -14.48 -4.18
N ASP A 86 -11.42 -14.90 -4.98
CA ASP A 86 -11.22 -15.27 -6.37
C ASP A 86 -11.12 -14.04 -7.28
N LEU A 87 -10.27 -14.15 -8.31
CA LEU A 87 -10.20 -13.22 -9.44
C LEU A 87 -11.60 -12.93 -10.03
N ARG A 88 -12.53 -13.89 -9.94
CA ARG A 88 -13.94 -13.73 -10.33
C ARG A 88 -14.62 -12.58 -9.59
N ARG A 89 -14.40 -12.44 -8.28
CA ARG A 89 -14.97 -11.36 -7.47
C ARG A 89 -14.41 -10.01 -7.91
N ILE A 90 -13.11 -9.95 -8.23
CA ILE A 90 -12.48 -8.73 -8.77
C ILE A 90 -13.05 -8.37 -10.13
N GLU A 91 -13.22 -9.35 -11.03
CA GLU A 91 -13.81 -9.14 -12.34
C GLU A 91 -15.27 -8.68 -12.24
N ALA A 92 -16.04 -9.27 -11.33
CA ALA A 92 -17.45 -8.94 -11.12
C ALA A 92 -17.62 -7.52 -10.53
N LEU A 93 -16.86 -7.17 -9.49
CA LEU A 93 -17.01 -5.90 -8.79
C LEU A 93 -16.28 -4.73 -9.47
N GLY A 94 -15.23 -5.02 -10.25
CA GLY A 94 -14.39 -4.01 -10.90
C GLY A 94 -13.88 -2.94 -9.91
N PRO A 95 -13.15 -3.34 -8.85
CA PRO A 95 -12.72 -2.42 -7.80
C PRO A 95 -11.61 -1.48 -8.28
N ASP A 96 -11.43 -0.37 -7.55
CA ASP A 96 -10.32 0.56 -7.76
C ASP A 96 -9.05 0.09 -7.03
N ILE A 97 -9.23 -0.71 -5.97
CA ILE A 97 -8.17 -1.17 -5.07
C ILE A 97 -8.37 -2.66 -4.73
N VAL A 98 -7.27 -3.40 -4.64
CA VAL A 98 -7.23 -4.76 -4.09
C VAL A 98 -6.26 -4.80 -2.91
N LYS A 99 -6.73 -5.29 -1.77
CA LYS A 99 -5.94 -5.44 -0.55
C LYS A 99 -5.58 -6.92 -0.40
N PHE A 100 -4.30 -7.21 -0.28
CA PHE A 100 -3.76 -8.56 -0.15
C PHE A 100 -3.70 -8.91 1.32
N ASP A 101 -4.25 -10.07 1.68
CA ASP A 101 -4.25 -10.59 3.05
C ASP A 101 -2.82 -10.60 3.63
N GLY A 102 -2.71 -10.25 4.91
CA GLY A 102 -1.43 -10.09 5.58
C GLY A 102 -0.68 -11.41 5.79
N ALA A 103 -1.38 -12.50 6.13
CA ALA A 103 -0.74 -13.79 6.34
C ALA A 103 -0.20 -14.36 5.03
N TRP A 104 -1.00 -14.27 3.96
CA TRP A 104 -0.61 -14.69 2.61
C TRP A 104 0.54 -13.86 2.05
N THR A 105 0.45 -12.53 2.18
CA THR A 105 1.52 -11.60 1.79
C THR A 105 2.81 -11.92 2.55
N GLY A 106 2.73 -12.09 3.87
CA GLY A 106 3.88 -12.42 4.71
C GLY A 106 4.54 -13.74 4.30
N HIS A 107 3.75 -14.76 3.96
CA HIS A 107 4.26 -16.04 3.47
C HIS A 107 5.01 -15.90 2.13
N LEU A 108 4.45 -15.16 1.18
CA LEU A 108 5.07 -14.98 -0.14
C LEU A 108 6.35 -14.13 -0.08
N LEU A 109 6.38 -13.09 0.75
CA LEU A 109 7.57 -12.26 0.96
C LEU A 109 8.73 -13.03 1.61
N ALA A 110 8.48 -14.18 2.22
CA ALA A 110 9.53 -15.00 2.85
C ALA A 110 10.43 -15.76 1.87
N SER A 111 10.15 -15.71 0.56
CA SER A 111 10.92 -16.45 -0.45
C SER A 111 11.08 -15.67 -1.76
N ALA A 112 12.21 -15.86 -2.46
CA ALA A 112 12.42 -15.23 -3.76
C ALA A 112 11.36 -15.61 -4.82
N PRO A 113 10.90 -16.87 -4.93
CA PRO A 113 9.80 -17.22 -5.82
C PRO A 113 8.48 -16.51 -5.46
N GLY A 114 8.17 -16.38 -4.16
CA GLY A 114 6.96 -15.69 -3.71
C GLY A 114 7.00 -14.19 -3.99
N VAL A 115 8.15 -13.54 -3.82
CA VAL A 115 8.37 -12.13 -4.21
C VAL A 115 8.17 -11.95 -5.73
N ALA A 116 8.71 -12.86 -6.56
CA ALA A 116 8.50 -12.81 -8.00
C ALA A 116 7.01 -12.95 -8.37
N MET A 117 6.29 -13.85 -7.70
CA MET A 117 4.85 -14.02 -7.89
C MET A 117 4.06 -12.76 -7.51
N LEU A 118 4.34 -12.16 -6.35
CA LEU A 118 3.72 -10.90 -5.93
C LEU A 118 4.00 -9.77 -6.92
N THR A 119 5.22 -9.69 -7.45
CA THR A 119 5.61 -8.69 -8.46
C THR A 119 4.75 -8.80 -9.71
N GLU A 120 4.58 -10.01 -10.25
CA GLU A 120 3.74 -10.23 -11.44
C GLU A 120 2.25 -9.95 -11.16
N MET A 121 1.76 -10.29 -9.96
CA MET A 121 0.38 -9.98 -9.56
C MET A 121 0.13 -8.48 -9.46
N VAL A 122 1.03 -7.75 -8.79
CA VAL A 122 0.95 -6.28 -8.69
C VAL A 122 0.97 -5.65 -10.07
N ARG A 123 1.84 -6.13 -10.95
CA ARG A 123 1.88 -5.67 -12.35
C ARG A 123 0.57 -5.92 -13.07
N ALA A 124 0.00 -7.12 -12.97
CA ALA A 124 -1.26 -7.48 -13.62
C ALA A 124 -2.43 -6.60 -13.15
N PHE A 125 -2.48 -6.25 -11.86
CA PHE A 125 -3.48 -5.30 -11.34
C PHE A 125 -3.23 -3.89 -11.86
N SER A 126 -1.98 -3.44 -11.86
CA SER A 126 -1.61 -2.12 -12.37
C SER A 126 -1.97 -1.94 -13.85
N GLU A 127 -1.76 -2.96 -14.69
CA GLU A 127 -2.16 -2.96 -16.11
C GLU A 127 -3.69 -2.83 -16.31
N LYS A 128 -4.48 -3.24 -15.31
CA LYS A 128 -5.94 -3.04 -15.27
C LYS A 128 -6.37 -1.71 -14.63
N GLY A 129 -5.42 -0.87 -14.22
CA GLY A 129 -5.68 0.38 -13.51
C GLY A 129 -6.08 0.21 -12.05
N ILE A 130 -5.88 -0.99 -11.48
CA ILE A 130 -6.22 -1.34 -10.11
C ILE A 130 -5.01 -1.10 -9.22
N ARG A 131 -5.20 -0.37 -8.11
CA ARG A 131 -4.14 -0.16 -7.11
C ARG A 131 -4.10 -1.32 -6.12
N THR A 132 -2.92 -1.61 -5.58
CA THR A 132 -2.73 -2.72 -4.63
C THR A 132 -2.32 -2.24 -3.25
N VAL A 133 -2.80 -2.92 -2.21
CA VAL A 133 -2.35 -2.75 -0.82
C VAL A 133 -1.80 -4.08 -0.34
N PHE A 134 -0.60 -4.09 0.22
CA PHE A 134 -0.11 -5.25 0.98
C PHE A 134 -0.36 -5.03 2.47
N GLU A 135 -1.15 -5.90 3.08
CA GLU A 135 -1.41 -5.86 4.52
C GLU A 135 -0.39 -6.67 5.32
N GLY A 136 -0.44 -6.55 6.65
CA GLY A 136 0.37 -7.35 7.56
C GLY A 136 1.88 -7.08 7.47
N ILE A 137 2.32 -5.89 7.05
CA ILE A 137 3.75 -5.55 7.00
C ILE A 137 4.27 -5.26 8.42
N GLU A 138 5.05 -6.18 8.99
CA GLU A 138 5.52 -6.12 10.38
C GLU A 138 6.99 -5.72 10.54
N THR A 139 7.80 -5.86 9.48
CA THR A 139 9.24 -5.58 9.52
C THR A 139 9.69 -4.63 8.41
N GLY A 140 10.82 -3.94 8.64
CA GLY A 140 11.43 -3.10 7.61
C GLY A 140 11.87 -3.89 6.36
N GLN A 141 12.28 -5.15 6.54
CA GLN A 141 12.65 -6.02 5.41
C GLN A 141 11.42 -6.35 4.54
N GLN A 142 10.27 -6.65 5.15
CA GLN A 142 9.02 -6.85 4.39
C GLN A 142 8.62 -5.59 3.64
N LEU A 143 8.80 -4.40 4.24
CA LEU A 143 8.54 -3.12 3.58
C LEU A 143 9.42 -2.92 2.34
N GLU A 144 10.73 -3.14 2.44
CA GLU A 144 11.65 -3.04 1.30
C GLU A 144 11.28 -4.00 0.16
N LEU A 145 10.89 -5.24 0.51
CA LEU A 145 10.44 -6.22 -0.48
C LEU A 145 9.10 -5.83 -1.12
N ALA A 146 8.14 -5.35 -0.33
CA ALA A 146 6.85 -4.86 -0.82
C ALA A 146 7.04 -3.69 -1.81
N GLU A 147 7.92 -2.73 -1.49
CA GLU A 147 8.28 -1.63 -2.39
C GLU A 147 8.91 -2.16 -3.69
N SER A 148 9.79 -3.17 -3.60
CA SER A 148 10.42 -3.79 -4.78
C SER A 148 9.44 -4.52 -5.69
N CYS A 149 8.30 -5.00 -5.15
CA CYS A 149 7.21 -5.59 -5.92
C CYS A 149 6.40 -4.53 -6.69
N GLY A 150 6.60 -3.24 -6.40
CA GLY A 150 5.87 -2.13 -7.02
C GLY A 150 4.46 -1.91 -6.44
N VAL A 151 4.18 -2.40 -5.22
CA VAL A 151 2.87 -2.25 -4.58
C VAL A 151 2.49 -0.77 -4.44
N SER A 152 1.21 -0.43 -4.61
CA SER A 152 0.80 0.98 -4.54
C SER A 152 0.81 1.51 -3.10
N MET A 153 0.45 0.67 -2.13
CA MET A 153 0.29 1.02 -0.72
C MET A 153 0.65 -0.17 0.18
N VAL A 154 0.99 0.11 1.43
CA VAL A 154 1.30 -0.89 2.46
C VAL A 154 0.58 -0.55 3.76
N GLN A 155 0.16 -1.58 4.48
CA GLN A 155 -0.45 -1.49 5.81
C GLN A 155 0.19 -2.50 6.75
N GLY A 156 0.52 -2.08 7.98
CA GLY A 156 1.03 -2.98 9.00
C GLY A 156 1.82 -2.28 10.11
N PHE A 157 2.18 -3.05 11.14
CA PHE A 157 2.81 -2.55 12.36
C PHE A 157 4.21 -1.98 12.16
N ALA A 158 4.90 -2.31 11.05
CA ALA A 158 6.14 -1.65 10.68
C ALA A 158 5.95 -0.14 10.43
N LEU A 159 4.75 0.28 10.02
CA LEU A 159 4.44 1.68 9.72
C LEU A 159 3.75 2.35 10.91
N ALA A 160 2.66 1.76 11.40
CA ALA A 160 1.89 2.26 12.52
C ALA A 160 0.99 1.17 13.09
N ARG A 161 0.70 1.26 14.39
CA ARG A 161 -0.34 0.43 15.00
C ARG A 161 -1.71 1.11 14.87
N PRO A 162 -2.81 0.34 14.83
CA PRO A 162 -4.16 0.89 14.97
C PRO A 162 -4.24 1.77 16.21
N GLN A 163 -4.83 2.94 16.05
CA GLN A 163 -5.05 3.90 17.12
C GLN A 163 -6.52 4.29 17.11
N LEU A 164 -7.08 4.54 18.28
CA LEU A 164 -8.34 5.27 18.36
C LEU A 164 -8.14 6.60 17.65
N ALA A 165 -9.02 6.93 16.71
CA ALA A 165 -8.94 8.17 15.96
C ALA A 165 -8.81 9.34 16.95
N PRO A 166 -7.66 10.05 17.00
CA PRO A 166 -7.56 11.23 17.83
C PRO A 166 -8.53 12.27 17.28
N GLY A 167 -9.02 13.18 18.12
CA GLY A 167 -9.77 14.36 17.64
C GLY A 167 -9.00 15.18 16.58
N ALA A 168 -7.69 14.97 16.42
CA ALA A 168 -6.82 15.61 15.44
C ALA A 168 -5.83 14.62 14.75
N PHE A 169 -5.99 14.40 13.44
CA PHE A 169 -5.08 13.62 12.58
C PHE A 169 -3.70 14.27 12.36
N LYS A 170 -3.48 15.50 12.86
CA LYS A 170 -2.26 16.28 12.62
C LYS A 170 -0.99 15.64 13.18
N GLU A 171 -1.11 14.85 14.25
CA GLU A 171 0.03 14.16 14.87
C GLU A 171 0.60 13.05 13.96
N PHE A 172 -0.25 12.39 13.17
CA PHE A 172 0.16 11.33 12.25
C PHE A 172 0.99 11.86 11.07
N GLU A 173 0.60 13.01 10.50
CA GLU A 173 1.33 13.64 9.41
C GLU A 173 2.69 14.18 9.84
N ALA A 174 2.75 14.76 11.04
CA ALA A 174 4.01 15.23 11.62
C ALA A 174 5.01 14.06 11.83
N ALA A 175 4.52 12.90 12.27
CA ALA A 175 5.33 11.70 12.40
C ALA A 175 5.88 11.22 11.04
N ARG A 176 5.02 11.06 10.01
CA ARG A 176 5.46 10.63 8.67
C ARG A 176 6.46 11.58 8.03
N GLU A 177 6.24 12.89 8.12
CA GLU A 177 7.15 13.88 7.54
C GLU A 177 8.52 13.84 8.25
N SER A 178 8.53 13.61 9.57
CA SER A 178 9.78 13.45 10.32
C SER A 178 10.57 12.20 9.91
N GLU A 179 9.88 11.07 9.69
CA GLU A 179 10.53 9.84 9.26
C GLU A 179 11.01 9.90 7.81
N ARG A 180 10.20 10.48 6.92
CA ARG A 180 10.60 10.72 5.52
C ARG A 180 11.87 11.58 5.45
N ARG A 181 11.96 12.63 6.27
CA ARG A 181 13.17 13.46 6.37
C ARG A 181 14.37 12.68 6.90
N ARG A 182 14.19 11.81 7.89
CA ARG A 182 15.27 10.96 8.41
C ARG A 182 15.75 9.94 7.37
N ALA A 183 14.85 9.32 6.62
CA ALA A 183 15.17 8.38 5.56
C ALA A 183 15.96 9.04 4.41
N LEU A 184 15.55 10.25 4.00
CA LEU A 184 16.24 11.06 2.99
C LEU A 184 17.61 11.57 3.47
N ALA A 185 17.74 11.92 4.75
CA ALA A 185 19.02 12.29 5.34
C ALA A 185 20.00 11.10 5.40
N GLY A 186 19.54 9.94 5.86
CA GLY A 186 20.38 8.73 5.95
C GLY A 186 20.78 8.13 4.60
N THR A 187 20.06 8.45 3.52
CA THR A 187 20.46 8.09 2.14
C THR A 187 21.49 9.08 1.59
N ALA A 188 21.33 10.39 1.84
CA ALA A 188 22.31 11.40 1.48
C ALA A 188 23.67 11.18 2.19
N GLU A 189 23.66 10.85 3.48
CA GLU A 189 24.88 10.55 4.25
C GLU A 189 25.62 9.31 3.73
N ARG A 190 24.90 8.25 3.37
CA ARG A 190 25.50 7.02 2.78
C ARG A 190 26.12 7.29 1.40
N LEU A 191 25.50 8.15 0.59
CA LEU A 191 26.05 8.55 -0.71
C LEU A 191 27.33 9.40 -0.56
N GLU A 192 27.38 10.30 0.41
CA GLU A 192 28.57 11.11 0.69
C GLU A 192 29.73 10.29 1.27
N GLN A 193 29.44 9.35 2.18
CA GLN A 193 30.44 8.41 2.70
C GLN A 193 31.00 7.49 1.60
N GLY A 194 30.14 7.00 0.71
CA GLY A 194 30.57 6.19 -0.44
C GLY A 194 31.46 6.95 -1.43
N LYS A 195 31.20 8.25 -1.67
CA LYS A 195 32.07 9.11 -2.49
C LYS A 195 33.41 9.42 -1.81
N ALA A 196 33.41 9.66 -0.49
CA ALA A 196 34.61 9.91 0.28
C ALA A 196 35.52 8.67 0.34
N GLU A 197 34.94 7.48 0.45
CA GLU A 197 35.68 6.22 0.47
C GLU A 197 36.25 5.84 -0.92
N LYS A 198 35.52 6.13 -1.99
CA LYS A 198 36.00 5.97 -3.37
C LYS A 198 37.17 6.91 -3.68
N THR A 199 37.08 8.18 -3.26
CA THR A 199 38.16 9.17 -3.38
C THR A 199 39.42 8.76 -2.61
N ARG A 200 39.29 8.09 -1.45
CA ARG A 200 40.43 7.58 -0.67
C ARG A 200 41.10 6.35 -1.29
N ARG A 201 40.36 5.51 -2.02
CA ARG A 201 40.92 4.32 -2.71
C ARG A 201 41.70 4.69 -3.98
N ASP A 202 41.32 5.77 -4.66
CA ASP A 202 42.05 6.26 -5.86
C ASP A 202 43.37 6.98 -5.53
N VAL A 203 43.62 7.31 -4.26
CA VAL A 203 44.86 7.94 -3.80
C VAL A 203 45.72 6.91 -3.05
N SER A 204 46.37 5.99 -3.77
CA SER A 204 47.47 5.18 -3.23
C SER A 204 48.83 5.61 -3.79
N PRO A 205 49.91 5.59 -2.99
CA PRO A 205 51.14 6.33 -3.29
C PRO A 205 51.98 5.66 -4.36
N ASN A 206 52.48 6.48 -5.28
CA ASN A 206 53.42 6.14 -6.35
C ASN A 206 54.69 5.47 -5.78
N ARG A 207 54.90 4.18 -6.04
CA ARG A 207 56.13 3.46 -5.68
C ARG A 207 57.22 3.72 -6.72
N SER A 208 58.29 4.39 -6.30
CA SER A 208 59.50 4.64 -7.11
C SER A 208 60.11 3.35 -7.65
N GLY A 209 60.32 3.29 -8.97
CA GLY A 209 60.94 2.16 -9.66
C GLY A 209 62.40 1.93 -9.26
N ARG A 210 62.74 0.68 -8.94
CA ARG A 210 64.13 0.20 -8.85
C ARG A 210 64.54 -0.36 -10.21
N THR A 211 65.54 0.26 -10.83
CA THR A 211 66.21 -0.21 -12.05
C THR A 211 67.19 -1.35 -11.72
N PHE A 212 67.02 -2.50 -12.37
CA PHE A 212 67.92 -3.64 -12.29
C PHE A 212 68.82 -3.68 -13.53
N GLY A 213 70.13 -3.84 -13.32
CA GLY A 213 71.15 -3.79 -14.37
C GLY A 213 71.19 -5.04 -15.27
N ARG A 214 71.76 -4.87 -16.46
CA ARG A 214 72.23 -5.95 -17.33
C ARG A 214 73.73 -5.79 -17.59
N ARG A 215 74.49 -6.88 -17.40
CA ARG A 215 75.86 -7.09 -17.90
C ARG A 215 75.83 -8.02 -19.12
N GLY A 216 76.84 -7.89 -19.97
CA GLY A 216 77.25 -8.83 -21.02
C GLY A 216 76.70 -8.44 -22.39
N THR A 217 77.50 -8.23 -23.43
CA THR A 217 78.89 -8.61 -23.76
C THR A 217 79.55 -7.53 -24.62
#